data_AF-A0A352S9E3-F1
#
_entry.id   AF-A0A352S9E3-F1
#
_cell.length_a   1.000
_cell.length_b   1.000
_cell.length_c   1.000
_cell.angle_alpha   90.00
_cell.angle_beta   90.00
_cell.angle_gamma   90.00
#
_symmetry.space_group_name_H-M   'P 1'
#
loop_
_entity.id
_entity.type
_entity.pdbx_description
1 polymer ?
#
loop_
_entity_poly.entity_id
_entity_poly.type
_entity_poly.pdbx_seq_one_letter_code
_entity_poly.pdbx_strand_id
1 'polypeptide(L)'
;MVSHLTRDTLALILAGGAGSRLHELTAWRAKPALYFGGKYRIIDFTLSNCLNSEIRRMGVLTQYKAHSLIRHLVHGWSWFQAGASSKEFVEILPASQRVGGEWYRGTADAIYQNLDIIRTHSPRLVL
;
A
#
# COMPACT_ATOMS: atom_id res chain seq x y z
N MET A 1 6.27 -19.82 16.76
CA MET A 1 5.03 -19.08 17.11
C MET A 1 4.92 -17.73 16.40
N VAL A 2 5.96 -16.87 16.41
CA VAL A 2 5.94 -15.55 15.74
C VAL A 2 5.75 -15.64 14.22
N SER A 3 6.41 -16.59 13.54
CA SER A 3 6.30 -16.76 12.08
C SER A 3 4.88 -17.10 11.57
N HIS A 4 4.02 -17.69 12.40
CA HIS A 4 2.62 -17.92 12.00
C HIS A 4 1.77 -16.64 12.08
N LEU A 5 2.02 -15.78 13.07
CA LEU A 5 1.31 -14.51 13.22
C LEU A 5 1.58 -13.58 12.04
N THR A 6 2.83 -13.47 11.61
CA THR A 6 3.24 -12.59 10.50
C THR A 6 2.71 -13.06 9.15
N ARG A 7 2.69 -14.37 8.90
CA ARG A 7 2.13 -14.96 7.66
C ARG A 7 0.62 -14.81 7.52
N ASP A 8 -0.11 -14.79 8.63
CA ASP A 8 -1.56 -14.63 8.65
C ASP A 8 -2.02 -13.15 8.74
N THR A 9 -1.07 -12.21 8.79
CA THR A 9 -1.33 -10.76 8.87
C THR A 9 -1.41 -10.13 7.47
N LEU A 10 -2.39 -9.25 7.27
CA LEU A 10 -2.47 -8.33 6.13
C LEU A 10 -2.07 -6.92 6.58
N ALA A 11 -0.98 -6.38 6.01
CA ALA A 11 -0.57 -4.99 6.25
C ALA A 11 -1.27 -4.04 5.27
N LEU A 12 -1.83 -2.95 5.79
CA LEU A 12 -2.49 -1.90 5.04
C LEU A 12 -1.66 -0.61 5.07
N ILE A 13 -1.00 -0.32 3.96
CA ILE A 13 -0.11 0.83 3.81
C ILE A 13 -0.89 2.01 3.25
N LEU A 14 -1.08 3.02 4.08
CA LEU A 14 -1.83 4.23 3.75
C LEU A 14 -0.96 5.21 2.97
N ALA A 15 -1.00 5.12 1.65
CA ALA A 15 -0.17 5.88 0.71
C ALA A 15 -0.90 7.08 0.05
N GLY A 16 -2.01 7.54 0.63
CA GLY A 16 -2.83 8.64 0.11
C GLY A 16 -2.38 10.06 0.46
N GLY A 17 -1.35 10.23 1.30
CA GLY A 17 -0.94 11.54 1.82
C GLY A 17 -0.41 12.50 0.75
N ALA A 18 -1.07 13.66 0.61
CA ALA A 18 -0.66 14.73 -0.31
C ALA A 18 0.71 15.33 0.06
N GLY A 19 1.07 15.35 1.35
CA GLY A 19 2.39 15.82 1.80
C GLY A 19 2.60 17.32 1.61
N SER A 20 1.57 18.15 1.81
CA SER A 20 1.56 19.60 1.57
C SER A 20 2.75 20.37 2.15
N ARG A 21 3.33 19.91 3.27
CA ARG A 21 4.52 20.49 3.91
C ARG A 21 5.81 20.34 3.09
N LEU A 22 5.79 19.56 2.01
CA LEU A 22 6.91 19.37 1.08
C LEU A 22 6.78 20.22 -0.19
N HIS A 23 5.77 21.10 -0.24
CA HIS A 23 5.56 22.08 -1.30
C HIS A 23 5.67 21.47 -2.71
N GLU A 24 6.54 22.02 -3.56
CA GLU A 24 6.69 21.68 -4.97
C GLU A 24 7.09 20.22 -5.20
N LEU A 25 7.76 19.58 -4.24
CA LEU A 25 8.17 18.18 -4.35
C LEU A 25 6.96 17.23 -4.49
N THR A 26 5.84 17.61 -3.90
CA THR A 26 4.57 16.85 -3.96
C THR A 26 3.56 17.42 -4.96
N ALA A 27 3.96 18.42 -5.75
CA ALA A 27 3.06 19.11 -6.68
C ALA A 27 2.52 18.20 -7.80
N TRP A 28 3.15 17.07 -8.10
CA TRP A 28 2.75 16.19 -9.20
C TRP A 28 2.79 14.69 -8.86
N ARG A 29 3.13 14.37 -7.60
CA ARG A 29 3.28 12.99 -7.12
C ARG A 29 2.90 12.92 -5.64
N ALA A 30 2.42 11.76 -5.22
CA ALA A 30 2.19 11.48 -3.80
C ALA A 30 3.51 11.50 -3.00
N LYS A 31 3.46 11.89 -1.73
CA LYS A 31 4.63 11.85 -0.82
C LYS A 31 5.33 10.48 -0.82
N PRO A 32 4.63 9.33 -0.77
CA PRO A 32 5.29 8.02 -0.80
C PRO A 32 6.06 7.73 -2.10
N ALA A 33 5.74 8.44 -3.19
CA ALA A 33 6.41 8.30 -4.49
C ALA A 33 7.64 9.21 -4.65
N LEU A 34 8.03 9.96 -3.61
CA LEU A 34 9.25 10.75 -3.62
C LEU A 34 10.48 9.84 -3.63
N TYR A 35 11.49 10.24 -4.41
CA TYR A 35 12.77 9.56 -4.43
C TYR A 35 13.52 9.81 -3.12
N PHE A 36 14.25 8.79 -2.66
CA PHE A 36 15.09 8.84 -1.48
C PHE A 36 16.33 7.96 -1.70
N GLY A 37 17.50 8.42 -1.26
CA GLY A 37 18.74 7.64 -1.38
C GLY A 37 19.13 7.25 -2.81
N GLY A 38 18.82 8.11 -3.79
CA GLY A 38 19.19 7.96 -5.21
C GLY A 38 18.33 6.99 -6.01
N LYS A 39 18.07 5.78 -5.48
CA LYS A 39 17.39 4.70 -6.22
C LYS A 39 16.04 4.26 -5.64
N TYR A 40 15.76 4.62 -4.38
CA TYR A 40 14.55 4.18 -3.69
C TYR A 40 13.48 5.26 -3.70
N ARG A 41 12.27 4.87 -3.29
CA ARG A 41 11.20 5.77 -2.91
C ARG A 41 10.85 5.57 -1.44
N ILE A 42 10.20 6.57 -0.85
CA ILE A 42 9.80 6.54 0.56
C ILE A 42 8.98 5.27 0.89
N ILE A 43 8.09 4.84 0.00
CA ILE A 43 7.28 3.64 0.22
C ILE A 43 8.10 2.35 0.33
N ASP A 44 9.28 2.28 -0.30
CA ASP A 44 10.10 1.07 -0.31
C ASP A 44 10.55 0.70 1.10
N PHE A 45 10.79 1.67 1.97
CA PHE A 45 11.12 1.42 3.37
C PHE A 45 10.02 0.65 4.09
N THR A 46 8.76 1.03 3.88
CA THR A 46 7.61 0.39 4.54
C THR A 46 7.40 -1.03 4.01
N LEU A 47 7.50 -1.21 2.69
CA LEU A 47 7.37 -2.51 2.04
C LEU A 47 8.52 -3.45 2.42
N SER A 48 9.77 -2.97 2.42
CA SER A 48 10.92 -3.73 2.88
C SER A 48 10.82 -4.09 4.35
N ASN A 49 10.31 -3.21 5.21
CA ASN A 49 10.07 -3.54 6.61
C ASN A 49 9.05 -4.67 6.78
N CYS A 50 7.95 -4.64 6.03
CA CYS A 50 6.97 -5.73 6.02
C CYS A 50 7.63 -7.05 5.58
N LEU A 51 8.37 -7.03 4.48
CA LEU A 51 9.05 -8.19 3.93
C LEU A 51 10.09 -8.78 4.91
N ASN A 52 10.92 -7.92 5.50
CA ASN A 52 11.94 -8.32 6.49
C ASN A 52 11.31 -8.83 7.80
N SER A 53 10.04 -8.47 8.07
CA SER A 53 9.26 -8.96 9.21
C SER A 53 8.40 -10.18 8.88
N GLU A 54 8.61 -10.81 7.70
CA GLU A 54 7.79 -11.91 7.19
C GLU A 54 6.29 -11.58 6.98
N ILE A 55 5.93 -10.30 6.89
CA ILE A 55 4.58 -9.87 6.50
C ILE A 55 4.53 -9.77 4.98
N ARG A 56 3.89 -10.76 4.38
CA ARG A 56 3.93 -11.00 2.94
C ARG A 56 2.62 -10.71 2.21
N ARG A 57 1.67 -10.11 2.91
CA ARG A 57 0.36 -9.72 2.39
C ARG A 57 0.22 -8.23 2.65
N MET A 58 0.28 -7.46 1.58
CA MET A 58 0.34 -6.00 1.67
C MET A 58 -0.70 -5.38 0.75
N GLY A 59 -1.59 -4.57 1.30
CA GLY A 59 -2.49 -3.70 0.55
C GLY A 59 -1.98 -2.26 0.62
N VAL A 60 -1.79 -1.61 -0.53
CA VAL A 60 -1.36 -0.21 -0.61
C VAL A 60 -2.53 0.66 -1.01
N LEU A 61 -3.05 1.43 -0.06
CA LEU A 61 -4.18 2.34 -0.27
C LEU A 61 -3.67 3.64 -0.89
N THR A 62 -4.05 3.90 -2.14
CA THR A 62 -3.59 5.08 -2.89
C THR A 62 -4.74 6.04 -3.15
N GLN A 63 -4.47 7.35 -3.19
CA GLN A 63 -5.51 8.36 -3.40
C GLN A 63 -4.97 9.47 -4.32
N TYR A 64 -4.32 10.48 -3.74
CA TYR A 64 -3.89 11.67 -4.46
C TYR A 64 -2.68 11.41 -5.35
N LYS A 65 -2.74 11.86 -6.62
CA LYS A 65 -1.61 11.87 -7.58
C LYS A 65 -0.80 10.55 -7.58
N ALA A 66 -1.52 9.44 -7.56
CA ALA A 66 -0.96 8.11 -7.34
C ALA A 66 -0.32 7.48 -8.59
N HIS A 67 -0.46 8.05 -9.78
CA HIS A 67 0.01 7.41 -11.02
C HIS A 67 1.49 7.00 -10.98
N SER A 68 2.37 7.90 -10.53
CA SER A 68 3.80 7.60 -10.41
C SER A 68 4.07 6.52 -9.37
N LEU A 69 3.30 6.49 -8.28
CA LEU A 69 3.38 5.48 -7.22
C LEU A 69 2.95 4.10 -7.74
N ILE A 70 1.79 4.03 -8.39
CA ILE A 70 1.23 2.81 -8.98
C ILE A 70 2.23 2.22 -9.96
N ARG A 71 2.78 3.05 -10.86
CA ARG A 71 3.82 2.61 -11.80
C ARG A 71 5.02 2.00 -11.07
N HIS A 72 5.50 2.63 -10.00
CA HIS A 72 6.62 2.10 -9.22
C HIS A 72 6.32 0.77 -8.55
N LEU A 73 5.14 0.61 -7.97
CA LEU A 73 4.72 -0.65 -7.35
C LEU A 73 4.60 -1.77 -8.39
N VAL A 74 3.98 -1.48 -9.54
CA VAL A 74 3.84 -2.45 -10.63
C VAL A 74 5.19 -2.88 -11.20
N HIS A 75 6.16 -1.98 -11.36
CA HIS A 75 7.46 -2.37 -11.91
C HIS A 75 8.42 -2.95 -10.86
N GLY A 76 8.39 -2.42 -9.63
CA GLY A 76 9.37 -2.74 -8.58
C GLY A 76 8.94 -3.85 -7.63
N TRP A 77 7.65 -4.16 -7.54
CA TRP A 77 7.09 -5.06 -6.52
C TRP A 77 6.16 -6.15 -7.10
N SER A 78 5.90 -6.17 -8.40
CA SER A 78 5.06 -7.23 -9.04
C SER A 78 5.70 -8.61 -9.04
N TRP A 79 7.04 -8.71 -9.04
CA TRP A 79 7.77 -9.98 -8.93
C TRP A 79 7.43 -10.76 -7.66
N PHE A 80 6.96 -10.05 -6.63
CA PHE A 80 6.58 -10.63 -5.34
C PHE A 80 5.37 -11.58 -5.46
N GLN A 81 4.54 -11.43 -6.50
CA GLN A 81 3.40 -12.32 -6.75
C GLN A 81 3.81 -13.65 -7.44
N ALA A 82 5.05 -13.75 -7.94
CA ALA A 82 5.51 -14.90 -8.73
C ALA A 82 6.19 -16.02 -7.90
N GLY A 83 6.43 -15.80 -6.61
CA GLY A 83 7.21 -16.69 -5.75
C GLY A 83 6.38 -17.44 -4.70
N ALA A 84 6.27 -18.76 -4.85
CA ALA A 84 6.17 -19.77 -3.78
C ALA A 84 4.84 -20.01 -3.02
N SER A 85 3.81 -19.18 -3.08
CA SER A 85 2.45 -19.57 -2.62
C SER A 85 1.41 -18.55 -3.06
N SER A 86 0.18 -18.99 -3.34
CA SER A 86 -0.99 -18.17 -3.73
C SER A 86 -1.45 -17.12 -2.70
N LYS A 87 -0.61 -16.82 -1.70
CA LYS A 87 -0.92 -15.99 -0.54
C LYS A 87 0.02 -14.80 -0.37
N GLU A 88 1.08 -14.64 -1.15
CA GLU A 88 2.00 -13.49 -1.06
C GLU A 88 1.66 -12.45 -2.13
N PHE A 89 1.45 -11.19 -1.73
CA PHE A 89 1.12 -10.14 -2.68
C PHE A 89 1.40 -8.73 -2.15
N VAL A 90 1.65 -7.83 -3.10
CA VAL A 90 1.45 -6.38 -2.95
C VAL A 90 0.29 -6.02 -3.87
N GLU A 91 -0.85 -5.66 -3.29
CA GLU A 91 -2.05 -5.24 -4.02
C GLU A 91 -2.24 -3.73 -3.88
N ILE A 92 -2.66 -3.09 -4.97
CA ILE A 92 -2.88 -1.65 -5.01
C ILE A 92 -4.39 -1.43 -4.87
N LEU A 93 -4.78 -0.70 -3.83
CA LEU A 93 -6.16 -0.35 -3.51
C LEU A 93 -6.37 1.14 -3.82
N PRO A 94 -6.76 1.51 -5.05
CA PRO A 94 -7.00 2.90 -5.39
C PRO A 94 -8.26 3.41 -4.71
N ALA A 95 -8.25 4.69 -4.31
CA ALA A 95 -9.44 5.43 -3.95
C ALA A 95 -10.43 5.33 -5.12
N SER A 96 -11.47 4.55 -4.89
CA SER A 96 -12.45 4.26 -5.89
C SER A 96 -13.70 5.05 -5.58
N GLN A 97 -14.25 5.73 -6.58
CA GLN A 97 -15.58 6.32 -6.52
C GLN A 97 -16.71 5.26 -6.42
N ARG A 98 -16.39 3.98 -6.19
CA ARG A 98 -17.32 2.85 -6.12
C ARG A 98 -18.40 3.01 -5.06
N VAL A 99 -18.11 3.69 -3.95
CA VAL A 99 -19.08 3.98 -2.88
C VAL A 99 -19.36 5.49 -2.88
N GLY A 100 -20.30 5.93 -3.71
CA GLY A 100 -20.85 7.29 -3.63
C GLY A 100 -20.01 8.42 -4.24
N GLY A 101 -19.01 8.13 -5.08
CA GLY A 101 -18.30 9.18 -5.83
C GLY A 101 -17.27 10.01 -5.04
N GLU A 102 -17.16 9.82 -3.73
CA GLU A 102 -16.29 10.62 -2.88
C GLU A 102 -14.89 10.01 -2.73
N TRP A 103 -13.88 10.87 -2.64
CA TRP A 103 -12.54 10.46 -2.21
C TRP A 103 -12.55 10.05 -0.73
N TYR A 104 -11.49 9.37 -0.27
CA TYR A 104 -11.34 9.07 1.16
C TYR A 104 -11.42 10.36 1.99
N ARG A 105 -12.39 10.40 2.91
CA ARG A 105 -12.57 11.49 3.87
C ARG A 105 -11.46 11.54 4.91
N GLY A 106 -10.73 10.44 5.07
CA GLY A 106 -9.58 10.32 5.93
C GLY A 106 -9.03 8.90 5.92
N THR A 107 -8.06 8.67 6.80
CA THR A 107 -7.35 7.39 6.90
C THR A 107 -8.27 6.22 7.27
N ALA A 108 -9.16 6.40 8.25
CA ALA A 108 -10.11 5.36 8.66
C ALA A 108 -11.14 5.07 7.55
N ASP A 109 -11.58 6.10 6.85
CA ASP A 109 -12.50 5.97 5.72
C ASP A 109 -11.86 5.19 4.55
N ALA A 110 -10.56 5.37 4.33
CA ALA A 110 -9.81 4.57 3.35
C ALA A 110 -9.89 3.07 3.67
N ILE A 111 -9.78 2.69 4.94
CA ILE A 111 -9.93 1.28 5.36
C ILE A 111 -11.38 0.82 5.19
N TYR A 112 -12.34 1.63 5.63
CA TYR A 112 -13.77 1.31 5.56
C TYR A 112 -14.25 1.06 4.12
N GLN A 113 -13.88 1.94 3.18
CA GLN A 113 -14.27 1.79 1.78
C GLN A 113 -13.67 0.54 1.10
N ASN A 114 -12.57 -0.01 1.63
CA ASN A 114 -11.93 -1.23 1.10
C ASN A 114 -12.25 -2.48 1.93
N LEU A 115 -13.20 -2.41 2.87
CA LEU A 115 -13.48 -3.51 3.81
C LEU A 115 -13.88 -4.80 3.10
N ASP A 116 -14.61 -4.73 1.98
CA ASP A 116 -15.01 -5.91 1.20
C ASP A 116 -13.82 -6.63 0.57
N ILE A 117 -12.84 -5.87 0.08
CA ILE A 117 -11.59 -6.42 -0.49
C ILE A 117 -10.78 -7.07 0.64
N ILE A 118 -10.62 -6.36 1.76
CA ILE A 118 -9.94 -6.88 2.96
C ILE A 118 -10.57 -8.20 3.42
N ARG A 119 -11.91 -8.27 3.46
CA ARG A 119 -12.65 -9.49 3.85
C ARG A 119 -12.45 -10.65 2.86
N THR A 120 -12.37 -10.36 1.57
CA THR A 120 -12.11 -11.38 0.53
C THR A 120 -10.79 -12.10 0.77
N HIS A 121 -9.79 -11.39 1.30
CA HIS A 121 -8.52 -11.98 1.67
C HIS A 121 -8.58 -12.85 2.95
N SER A 122 -9.65 -12.76 3.75
CA SER A 122 -9.79 -13.50 5.02
C SER A 122 -8.54 -13.45 5.91
N PRO A 123 -7.97 -12.26 6.22
CA PRO A 123 -6.81 -12.17 7.09
C PRO A 123 -7.19 -12.51 8.53
N ARG A 124 -6.25 -13.13 9.28
CA ARG A 124 -6.43 -13.35 10.71
C ARG A 124 -6.17 -12.08 11.51
N LEU A 125 -5.22 -11.27 11.03
CA LEU A 125 -4.78 -10.03 11.64
C LEU A 125 -4.65 -8.95 10.56
N VAL A 126 -4.95 -7.70 10.94
CA VAL A 126 -4.76 -6.52 10.09
C VAL A 126 -3.83 -5.56 10.82
N LEU A 127 -2.84 -5.02 10.10
CA LEU A 127 -1.83 -4.08 10.59
C LEU A 127 -1.87 -2.78 9.78
#